data_AF-A0A9W4NAL7-F1
#
_entry.id   AF-A0A9W4NAL7-F1
#
_cell.length_a   1.000
_cell.length_b   1.000
_cell.length_c   1.000
_cell.angle_alpha   90.00
_cell.angle_beta   90.00
_cell.angle_gamma   90.00
#
_symmetry.space_group_name_H-M   'P 1'
#
loop_
_entity.id
_entity.type
_entity.pdbx_description
1 polymer ?
#
loop_
_entity_poly.entity_id
_entity_poly.type
_entity_poly.pdbx_seq_one_letter_code
_entity_poly.pdbx_strand_id
1 'polypeptide(L)'
;MSSGSNSARRVASLMRPSIIDSGVCRSCQETIGRRSYATATPAATESTTTPPVVTPAYTINAGVVLSRPPQITRELEPFEKAFFFYQKRLNERLALPFTKYFYFKRGTPADEDWKKKIQERRTAARDIGKYNAYDSDAWNDELLLGAEQSEPANQIEALVQDAESTANATSQDTSKKEDIPRPYPRITEADQKNDQKSLNRLLSRTLYLLVQSKEGNWKFPTSPVETGETLRLAAERTLADSAGVNMNTWMVGYHPVGWHQFNAPRAKKGETAQVDASGNKVFFLKSRIMGGQADLSINTQNLKDFKWLAKEELPQYLNTQYYSNIKNMLADR
;
A
#
# COMPACT_ATOMS: atom_id res chain seq x y z
N MET A 1 8.83 -46.79 65.84
CA MET A 1 10.22 -47.19 66.17
C MET A 1 11.17 -46.35 65.34
N SER A 2 12.06 -45.61 66.03
CA SER A 2 13.25 -44.88 65.56
C SER A 2 13.12 -43.69 64.58
N SER A 3 13.19 -42.49 65.16
CA SER A 3 13.70 -41.27 64.52
C SER A 3 15.22 -41.38 64.31
N GLY A 4 15.72 -41.09 63.11
CA GLY A 4 17.15 -41.06 62.81
C GLY A 4 17.47 -40.05 61.71
N SER A 5 18.30 -39.08 62.05
CA SER A 5 18.64 -37.86 61.31
C SER A 5 19.56 -38.11 60.11
N ASN A 6 19.11 -37.78 58.90
CA ASN A 6 19.95 -37.74 57.69
C ASN A 6 20.29 -36.30 57.22
N SER A 7 20.23 -35.32 58.13
CA SER A 7 20.54 -33.91 57.81
C SER A 7 22.02 -33.63 57.53
N ALA A 8 22.93 -34.55 57.84
CA ALA A 8 24.37 -34.31 57.67
C ALA A 8 24.91 -34.59 56.26
N ARG A 9 24.22 -35.37 55.41
CA ARG A 9 24.68 -35.64 54.03
C ARG A 9 24.15 -34.65 52.98
N ARG A 10 23.22 -33.75 53.35
CA ARG A 10 22.62 -32.77 52.43
C ARG A 10 23.49 -31.54 52.17
N VAL A 11 24.45 -31.23 53.03
CA VAL A 11 25.27 -30.01 52.90
C VAL A 11 26.51 -30.23 52.01
N ALA A 12 27.02 -31.46 51.92
CA ALA A 12 28.24 -31.75 51.15
C ALA A 12 28.06 -31.73 49.61
N SER A 13 26.83 -31.75 49.10
CA SER A 13 26.54 -31.68 47.66
C SER A 13 26.46 -30.24 47.11
N LEU A 14 26.38 -29.23 47.98
CA LEU A 14 26.28 -27.82 47.58
C LEU A 14 27.65 -27.15 47.36
N MET A 15 28.74 -27.81 47.75
CA MET A 15 30.10 -27.24 47.81
C MET A 15 31.10 -27.94 46.88
N ARG A 16 30.64 -28.70 45.87
CA ARG A 16 31.54 -29.19 44.81
C ARG A 16 31.44 -28.29 43.59
N PRO A 17 32.51 -27.61 43.17
CA PRO A 17 32.52 -26.90 41.90
C PRO A 17 32.44 -27.93 40.76
N SER A 18 31.44 -27.80 39.89
CA SER A 18 31.27 -28.62 38.70
C SER A 18 32.36 -28.27 37.68
N ILE A 19 33.23 -29.24 37.35
CA ILE A 19 34.18 -29.16 36.25
C ILE A 19 33.43 -29.47 34.95
N ILE A 20 32.60 -28.55 34.46
CA ILE A 20 31.95 -28.67 33.13
C ILE A 20 31.80 -27.29 32.49
N ASP A 21 32.42 -27.16 31.32
CA ASP A 21 32.36 -26.17 30.23
C ASP A 21 31.63 -24.82 30.41
N SER A 22 32.37 -23.74 30.14
CA SER A 22 32.01 -22.33 30.27
C SER A 22 31.11 -21.79 29.15
N GLY A 23 30.11 -22.55 28.71
CA GLY A 23 29.26 -22.18 27.56
C GLY A 23 27.79 -21.89 27.87
N VAL A 24 27.36 -22.00 29.13
CA VAL A 24 25.92 -22.03 29.46
C VAL A 24 25.55 -20.92 30.45
N CYS A 25 24.40 -20.28 30.19
CA CYS A 25 23.88 -19.17 30.97
C CYS A 25 23.56 -19.56 32.43
N ARG A 26 23.80 -18.66 33.39
CA ARG A 26 23.63 -18.94 34.84
C ARG A 26 22.21 -19.38 35.23
N SER A 27 21.18 -18.83 34.58
CA SER A 27 19.77 -19.23 34.81
C SER A 27 19.42 -20.60 34.23
N CYS A 28 20.14 -21.03 33.19
CA CYS A 28 20.01 -22.34 32.56
C CYS A 28 20.56 -23.46 33.47
N GLN A 29 21.66 -23.19 34.19
CA GLN A 29 22.23 -24.14 35.15
C GLN A 29 21.34 -24.36 36.38
N GLU A 30 20.70 -23.31 36.89
CA GLU A 30 19.79 -23.41 38.05
C GLU A 30 18.53 -24.23 37.75
N THR A 31 18.09 -24.29 36.50
CA THR A 31 16.92 -25.08 36.09
C THR A 31 17.24 -26.56 35.88
N ILE A 32 18.47 -26.90 35.46
CA ILE A 32 18.89 -28.29 35.20
C ILE A 32 19.17 -29.03 36.52
N GLY A 33 19.76 -28.37 37.52
CA GLY A 33 20.08 -29.00 38.81
C GLY A 33 18.87 -29.35 39.69
N ARG A 34 17.65 -28.90 39.35
CA ARG A 34 16.44 -29.10 40.16
C ARG A 34 15.51 -30.22 39.66
N ARG A 35 15.74 -30.81 38.49
CA ARG A 35 14.88 -31.87 37.94
C ARG A 35 15.42 -33.26 38.23
N SER A 36 15.27 -33.72 39.47
CA SER A 36 15.41 -35.14 39.81
C SER A 36 14.44 -35.50 40.94
N TYR A 37 13.15 -35.30 40.69
CA TYR A 37 12.08 -35.83 41.53
C TYR A 37 10.96 -36.37 40.63
N ALA A 38 10.91 -37.69 40.47
CA ALA A 38 9.76 -38.38 39.93
C ALA A 38 8.75 -38.57 41.07
N THR A 39 7.60 -37.89 40.99
CA THR A 39 6.45 -38.15 41.86
C THR A 39 5.49 -39.08 41.16
N ALA A 40 5.21 -40.24 41.77
CA ALA A 40 4.17 -41.15 41.32
C ALA A 40 2.79 -40.48 41.47
N THR A 41 2.00 -40.49 40.40
CA THR A 41 0.61 -39.99 40.36
C THR A 41 -0.34 -41.01 40.99
N PRO A 42 -1.18 -40.65 41.98
CA PRO A 42 -2.33 -41.46 42.32
C PRO A 42 -3.41 -41.29 41.24
N ALA A 43 -4.17 -42.35 40.97
CA ALA A 43 -5.26 -42.33 40.00
C ALA A 43 -6.32 -41.27 40.37
N ALA A 44 -6.63 -40.39 39.43
CA ALA A 44 -7.66 -39.38 39.58
C ALA A 44 -9.04 -39.99 39.27
N THR A 45 -9.93 -39.91 40.24
CA THR A 45 -11.38 -40.11 40.07
C THR A 45 -11.93 -38.99 39.17
N GLU A 46 -12.65 -39.37 38.11
CA GLU A 46 -13.31 -38.44 37.20
C GLU A 46 -14.42 -37.68 37.92
N SER A 47 -14.14 -36.44 38.33
CA SER A 47 -15.17 -35.45 38.63
C SER A 47 -15.46 -34.63 37.37
N THR A 48 -16.62 -34.87 36.75
CA THR A 48 -17.20 -34.01 35.71
C THR A 48 -17.50 -32.63 36.29
N THR A 49 -16.57 -31.70 36.18
CA THR A 49 -16.82 -30.27 36.31
C THR A 49 -16.75 -29.64 34.92
N THR A 50 -17.92 -29.34 34.36
CA THR A 50 -18.01 -28.49 33.17
C THR A 50 -17.36 -27.14 33.50
N PRO A 51 -16.34 -26.67 32.74
CA PRO A 51 -15.76 -25.36 32.98
C PRO A 51 -16.82 -24.27 32.78
N PRO A 52 -16.83 -23.20 33.60
CA PRO A 52 -17.77 -22.11 33.44
C PRO A 52 -17.58 -21.45 32.07
N VAL A 53 -18.67 -21.31 31.32
CA VAL A 53 -18.70 -20.60 30.03
C VAL A 53 -18.53 -19.11 30.31
N VAL A 54 -17.29 -18.62 30.26
CA VAL A 54 -16.98 -17.19 30.35
C VAL A 54 -17.38 -16.55 29.03
N THR A 55 -18.37 -15.66 29.06
CA THR A 55 -18.73 -14.86 27.89
C THR A 55 -17.59 -13.87 27.59
N PRO A 56 -17.11 -13.80 26.34
CA PRO A 56 -16.01 -12.90 26.01
C PRO A 56 -16.46 -11.45 26.12
N ALA A 57 -15.69 -10.63 26.84
CA ALA A 57 -15.98 -9.20 26.98
C ALA A 57 -15.87 -8.41 25.66
N TYR A 58 -15.26 -8.99 24.62
CA TYR A 58 -15.09 -8.38 23.32
C TYR A 58 -15.45 -9.33 22.18
N THR A 59 -16.21 -8.82 21.20
CA THR A 59 -16.40 -9.48 19.91
C THR A 59 -15.24 -9.12 18.98
N ILE A 60 -14.66 -10.14 18.33
CA ILE A 60 -13.58 -9.97 17.36
C ILE A 60 -14.19 -9.82 15.97
N ASN A 61 -13.84 -8.74 15.29
CA ASN A 61 -14.31 -8.43 13.94
C ASN A 61 -13.13 -8.42 12.96
N ALA A 62 -13.35 -8.99 11.78
CA ALA A 62 -12.46 -8.87 10.64
C ALA A 62 -12.86 -7.64 9.82
N GLY A 63 -11.96 -6.67 9.75
CA GLY A 63 -12.08 -5.50 8.89
C GLY A 63 -11.24 -5.65 7.63
N VAL A 64 -11.70 -5.10 6.51
CA VAL A 64 -10.99 -5.17 5.24
C VAL A 64 -10.66 -3.80 4.72
N VAL A 65 -9.38 -3.57 4.44
CA VAL A 65 -8.86 -2.36 3.81
C VAL A 65 -8.62 -2.69 2.35
N LEU A 66 -9.69 -2.62 1.57
CA LEU A 66 -9.60 -2.82 0.12
C LEU A 66 -9.06 -1.55 -0.52
N SER A 67 -7.92 -1.69 -1.21
CA SER A 67 -7.19 -0.58 -1.82
C SER A 67 -7.01 -0.80 -3.32
N ARG A 68 -7.24 0.25 -4.11
CA ARG A 68 -6.86 0.32 -5.52
C ARG A 68 -5.54 1.09 -5.61
N PRO A 69 -4.40 0.45 -5.96
CA PRO A 69 -3.10 1.13 -6.04
C PRO A 69 -3.08 2.20 -7.14
N PRO A 70 -2.15 3.17 -7.10
CA PRO A 70 -2.00 4.14 -8.18
C PRO A 70 -1.66 3.43 -9.50
N GLN A 71 -2.37 3.79 -10.56
CA GLN A 71 -2.20 3.23 -11.91
C GLN A 71 -1.21 4.05 -12.75
N ILE A 72 -1.05 5.33 -12.41
CA ILE A 72 -0.09 6.23 -13.08
C ILE A 72 0.90 6.80 -12.06
N THR A 73 2.06 7.22 -12.57
CA THR A 73 3.06 7.93 -11.77
C THR A 73 2.47 9.19 -11.15
N ARG A 74 3.01 9.61 -10.01
CA ARG A 74 2.63 10.87 -9.37
C ARG A 74 2.91 12.08 -10.27
N GLU A 75 2.24 13.19 -9.96
CA GLU A 75 2.65 14.48 -10.49
C GLU A 75 3.96 14.93 -9.85
N LEU A 76 4.78 15.62 -10.64
CA LEU A 76 6.05 16.18 -10.22
C LEU A 76 5.82 17.56 -9.62
N GLU A 77 6.50 17.86 -8.51
CA GLU A 77 6.49 19.20 -7.95
C GLU A 77 7.22 20.18 -8.89
N PRO A 78 6.90 21.49 -8.86
CA PRO A 78 7.56 22.47 -9.72
C PRO A 78 9.10 22.45 -9.61
N PHE A 79 9.62 22.27 -8.40
CA PHE A 79 11.06 22.12 -8.16
C PHE A 79 11.63 20.86 -8.83
N GLU A 80 10.92 19.73 -8.76
CA GLU A 80 11.38 18.47 -9.35
C GLU A 80 11.39 18.54 -10.88
N LYS A 81 10.39 19.18 -11.50
CA LYS A 81 10.35 19.44 -12.94
C LYS A 81 11.59 20.22 -13.38
N ALA A 82 11.88 21.34 -12.70
CA ALA A 82 13.05 22.17 -12.97
C ALA A 82 14.37 21.41 -12.74
N PHE A 83 14.46 20.66 -11.63
CA PHE A 83 15.63 19.85 -11.32
C PHE A 83 15.91 18.78 -12.38
N PHE A 84 14.90 18.02 -12.80
CA PHE A 84 15.08 17.01 -13.85
C PHE A 84 15.50 17.62 -15.17
N PHE A 85 14.91 18.76 -15.55
CA PHE A 85 15.31 19.47 -16.76
C PHE A 85 16.77 19.94 -16.69
N TYR A 86 17.17 20.54 -15.55
CA TYR A 86 18.55 20.94 -15.30
C TYR A 86 19.51 19.75 -15.43
N GLN A 87 19.19 18.62 -14.79
CA GLN A 87 20.01 17.40 -14.87
C GLN A 87 20.10 16.85 -16.30
N LYS A 88 19.05 16.97 -17.12
CA LYS A 88 19.11 16.55 -18.54
C LYS A 88 20.10 17.39 -19.34
N ARG A 89 20.13 18.71 -19.15
CA ARG A 89 21.11 19.58 -19.83
C ARG A 89 22.53 19.37 -19.32
N LEU A 90 22.70 19.17 -18.02
CA LEU A 90 24.00 18.78 -17.45
C LEU A 90 24.47 17.45 -18.03
N ASN A 91 23.57 16.47 -18.15
CA ASN A 91 23.88 15.20 -18.78
C ASN A 91 24.29 15.38 -20.26
N GLU A 92 23.66 16.26 -21.03
CA GLU A 92 24.07 16.56 -22.41
C GLU A 92 25.52 17.08 -22.51
N ARG A 93 26.01 17.76 -21.47
CA ARG A 93 27.40 18.24 -21.40
C ARG A 93 28.41 17.13 -21.10
N LEU A 94 28.03 16.19 -20.24
CA LEU A 94 28.91 15.13 -19.75
C LEU A 94 28.84 13.87 -20.59
N ALA A 95 27.71 13.63 -21.24
CA ALA A 95 27.49 12.46 -22.07
C ALA A 95 28.35 12.51 -23.34
N LEU A 96 28.70 11.32 -23.83
CA LEU A 96 29.35 11.20 -25.12
C LEU A 96 28.39 11.68 -26.23
N PRO A 97 28.92 12.33 -27.29
CA PRO A 97 28.09 12.81 -28.38
C PRO A 97 27.36 11.66 -29.07
N PHE A 98 26.11 11.92 -29.48
CA PHE A 98 25.27 10.92 -30.13
C PHE A 98 25.87 10.38 -31.44
N THR A 99 26.11 9.07 -31.50
CA THR A 99 26.72 8.40 -32.64
C THR A 99 25.71 8.10 -33.76
N LYS A 100 25.40 9.10 -34.59
CA LYS A 100 24.40 8.98 -35.66
C LYS A 100 24.59 7.75 -36.57
N TYR A 101 25.82 7.47 -37.00
CA TYR A 101 26.12 6.41 -37.99
C TYR A 101 25.79 4.99 -37.49
N PHE A 102 25.66 4.81 -36.17
CA PHE A 102 25.24 3.54 -35.59
C PHE A 102 23.74 3.28 -35.82
N TYR A 103 22.91 4.33 -35.82
CA TYR A 103 21.46 4.23 -35.93
C TYR A 103 20.93 4.50 -37.34
N PHE A 104 21.54 5.45 -38.06
CA PHE A 104 21.08 5.90 -39.38
C PHE A 104 22.13 5.58 -40.46
N LYS A 105 21.75 4.73 -41.41
CA LYS A 105 22.59 4.45 -42.59
C LYS A 105 22.61 5.66 -43.52
N ARG A 106 23.80 5.98 -44.04
CA ARG A 106 24.00 7.12 -44.95
C ARG A 106 23.13 6.96 -46.20
N GLY A 107 22.49 8.06 -46.63
CA GLY A 107 21.69 8.11 -47.86
C GLY A 107 20.30 7.46 -47.72
N THR A 108 19.86 7.19 -46.50
CA THR A 108 18.46 6.81 -46.23
C THR A 108 17.61 8.06 -45.98
N PRO A 109 16.30 8.04 -46.30
CA PRO A 109 15.40 9.15 -45.97
C PRO A 109 15.44 9.54 -44.49
N ALA A 110 15.60 8.56 -43.59
CA ALA A 110 15.75 8.78 -42.17
C ALA A 110 17.05 9.54 -41.79
N ASP A 111 18.17 9.31 -42.50
CA ASP A 111 19.42 10.07 -42.30
C ASP A 111 19.28 11.52 -42.78
N GLU A 112 18.52 11.76 -43.85
CA GLU A 112 18.24 13.10 -44.37
C GLU A 112 17.31 13.88 -43.45
N ASP A 113 16.21 13.27 -42.99
CA ASP A 113 15.29 13.85 -42.01
C ASP A 113 16.02 14.22 -40.72
N TRP A 114 16.85 13.31 -40.20
CA TRP A 114 17.67 13.58 -39.02
C TRP A 114 18.61 14.76 -39.21
N LYS A 115 19.31 14.85 -40.37
CA LYS A 115 20.21 15.98 -40.67
C LYS A 115 19.47 17.30 -40.77
N LYS A 116 18.24 17.30 -41.28
CA LYS A 116 17.41 18.50 -41.34
C LYS A 116 17.02 18.95 -39.92
N LYS A 117 16.54 18.01 -39.10
CA LYS A 117 16.07 18.28 -37.74
C LYS A 117 17.17 18.71 -36.78
N ILE A 118 18.36 18.13 -36.89
CA ILE A 118 19.47 18.49 -36.01
C ILE A 118 19.92 19.95 -36.24
N GLN A 119 19.76 20.49 -37.45
CA GLN A 119 20.05 21.90 -37.72
C GLN A 119 19.11 22.84 -36.97
N GLU A 120 17.82 22.49 -36.88
CA GLU A 120 16.82 23.28 -36.15
C GLU A 120 16.93 23.11 -34.63
N ARG A 121 17.18 21.87 -34.17
CA ARG A 121 17.19 21.51 -32.75
C ARG A 121 18.53 21.77 -32.06
N ARG A 122 19.64 21.74 -32.80
CA ARG A 122 21.04 21.79 -32.34
C ARG A 122 21.52 20.62 -31.48
N THR A 123 20.63 19.85 -30.87
CA THR A 123 20.94 18.65 -30.06
C THR A 123 20.18 17.42 -30.50
N ALA A 124 20.73 16.24 -30.17
CA ALA A 124 20.09 14.97 -30.46
C ALA A 124 18.87 14.71 -29.56
N ALA A 125 18.93 15.16 -28.30
CA ALA A 125 17.81 15.11 -27.37
C ALA A 125 16.62 15.96 -27.87
N ARG A 126 15.40 15.55 -27.52
CA ARG A 126 14.15 16.13 -28.05
C ARG A 126 13.41 17.00 -27.03
N ASP A 127 13.78 16.89 -25.77
CA ASP A 127 13.04 17.36 -24.59
C ASP A 127 13.81 18.42 -23.78
N ILE A 128 14.98 18.85 -24.23
CA ILE A 128 15.85 19.85 -23.56
C ILE A 128 15.81 21.25 -24.19
N GLY A 129 14.95 21.44 -25.20
CA GLY A 129 14.86 22.66 -26.00
C GLY A 129 16.10 22.91 -26.86
N LYS A 130 16.32 24.16 -27.26
CA LYS A 130 17.49 24.56 -28.06
C LYS A 130 18.68 24.80 -27.14
N TYR A 131 19.53 23.80 -27.02
CA TYR A 131 20.78 23.84 -26.28
C TYR A 131 21.87 23.15 -27.13
N ASN A 132 23.14 23.49 -26.93
CA ASN A 132 24.29 22.78 -27.49
C ASN A 132 25.45 22.89 -26.51
N ALA A 133 25.96 21.74 -26.06
CA ALA A 133 27.03 21.68 -25.06
C ALA A 133 28.41 22.12 -25.57
N TYR A 134 28.61 22.20 -26.89
CA TYR A 134 29.91 22.47 -27.51
C TYR A 134 30.05 23.88 -28.10
N ASP A 135 28.97 24.68 -28.10
CA ASP A 135 29.00 26.06 -28.60
C ASP A 135 29.62 27.02 -27.57
N SER A 136 29.97 28.23 -28.00
CA SER A 136 30.44 29.31 -27.10
C SER A 136 29.44 29.64 -25.99
N ASP A 137 28.16 29.41 -26.27
CA ASP A 137 27.04 29.69 -25.37
C ASP A 137 26.68 28.48 -24.48
N ALA A 138 27.53 27.45 -24.40
CA ALA A 138 27.28 26.25 -23.59
C ALA A 138 27.10 26.54 -22.09
N TRP A 139 27.58 27.69 -21.61
CA TRP A 139 27.39 28.18 -20.25
C TRP A 139 25.93 28.56 -19.94
N ASN A 140 25.11 28.82 -20.96
CA ASN A 140 23.70 29.20 -20.81
C ASN A 140 22.79 27.95 -20.82
N ASP A 141 23.05 27.04 -19.89
CA ASP A 141 22.31 25.78 -19.73
C ASP A 141 21.14 25.89 -18.74
N GLU A 142 21.06 26.94 -17.95
CA GLU A 142 19.95 27.16 -17.02
C GLU A 142 18.69 27.70 -17.72
N LEU A 143 17.53 27.48 -17.10
CA LEU A 143 16.26 28.07 -17.54
C LEU A 143 15.90 29.27 -16.67
N LEU A 144 15.25 30.26 -17.29
CA LEU A 144 14.63 31.35 -16.56
C LEU A 144 13.38 30.86 -15.83
N LEU A 145 13.00 31.58 -14.76
CA LEU A 145 11.77 31.31 -14.02
C LEU A 145 10.55 31.44 -14.94
N GLY A 146 9.63 30.48 -14.88
CA GLY A 146 8.44 30.44 -15.73
C GLY A 146 8.68 29.84 -17.13
N ALA A 147 9.85 29.28 -17.39
CA ALA A 147 10.16 28.58 -18.63
C ALA A 147 9.30 27.32 -18.82
N GLU A 148 8.47 27.34 -19.88
CA GLU A 148 7.57 26.24 -20.25
C GLU A 148 8.31 24.96 -20.68
N GLN A 149 9.59 25.04 -21.03
CA GLN A 149 10.38 23.89 -21.49
C GLN A 149 10.57 22.83 -20.39
N SER A 150 10.52 23.25 -19.12
CA SER A 150 10.61 22.35 -17.98
C SER A 150 9.32 21.53 -17.76
N GLU A 151 8.19 21.99 -18.31
CA GLU A 151 6.90 21.35 -18.11
C GLU A 151 6.79 20.04 -18.91
N PRO A 152 6.35 18.93 -18.27
CA PRO A 152 6.19 17.65 -18.97
C PRO A 152 5.28 17.71 -20.20
N ALA A 153 4.26 18.59 -20.20
CA ALA A 153 3.35 18.75 -21.32
C ALA A 153 4.08 19.23 -22.59
N ASN A 154 4.96 20.23 -22.45
CA ASN A 154 5.76 20.75 -23.56
C ASN A 154 6.76 19.70 -24.06
N GLN A 155 7.37 18.94 -23.15
CA GLN A 155 8.27 17.83 -23.52
C GLN A 155 7.54 16.74 -24.32
N ILE A 156 6.31 16.39 -23.93
CA ILE A 156 5.48 15.43 -24.66
C ILE A 156 5.13 15.98 -26.05
N GLU A 157 4.73 17.25 -26.14
CA GLU A 157 4.39 17.88 -27.41
C GLU A 157 5.58 17.93 -28.38
N ALA A 158 6.76 18.31 -27.90
CA ALA A 158 7.99 18.30 -28.69
C ALA A 158 8.35 16.89 -29.20
N LEU A 159 8.15 15.86 -28.37
CA LEU A 159 8.38 14.46 -28.76
C LEU A 159 7.38 13.98 -29.82
N VAL A 160 6.10 14.32 -29.65
CA VAL A 160 5.03 13.97 -30.60
C VAL A 160 5.25 14.67 -31.93
N GLN A 161 5.52 15.97 -31.92
CA GLN A 161 5.79 16.75 -33.14
C GLN A 161 7.02 16.24 -33.90
N ASP A 162 8.09 15.86 -33.19
CA ASP A 162 9.26 15.24 -33.82
C ASP A 162 8.92 13.91 -34.49
N ALA A 163 8.10 13.09 -33.83
CA ALA A 163 7.69 11.81 -34.36
C ALA A 163 6.72 11.97 -35.56
N GLU A 164 5.77 12.90 -35.50
CA GLU A 164 4.83 13.20 -36.60
C GLU A 164 5.59 13.71 -37.83
N SER A 165 6.57 14.59 -37.63
CA SER A 165 7.40 15.08 -38.74
C SER A 165 8.28 13.97 -39.33
N THR A 166 8.79 13.03 -38.54
CA THR A 166 9.55 11.87 -39.07
C THR A 166 8.63 10.92 -39.85
N ALA A 167 7.45 10.63 -39.32
CA ALA A 167 6.46 9.77 -39.99
C ALA A 167 6.11 10.36 -41.36
N ASN A 168 5.71 11.63 -41.39
CA ASN A 168 5.33 12.33 -42.63
C ASN A 168 6.48 12.51 -43.62
N ALA A 169 7.72 12.67 -43.15
CA ALA A 169 8.89 12.78 -44.04
C ALA A 169 9.31 11.43 -44.65
N THR A 170 8.98 10.32 -44.00
CA THR A 170 9.37 8.96 -44.44
C THR A 170 8.26 8.26 -45.21
N SER A 171 7.01 8.70 -45.06
CA SER A 171 5.85 8.13 -45.76
C SER A 171 5.91 8.39 -47.27
N GLN A 172 5.66 7.34 -48.06
CA GLN A 172 5.62 7.42 -49.53
C GLN A 172 4.38 8.14 -50.05
N ASP A 173 3.30 8.17 -49.26
CA ASP A 173 2.04 8.82 -49.60
C ASP A 173 1.97 10.21 -48.94
N THR A 174 2.38 11.24 -49.68
CA THR A 174 2.38 12.63 -49.19
C THR A 174 0.98 13.23 -49.05
N SER A 175 -0.08 12.50 -49.44
CA SER A 175 -1.46 12.99 -49.38
C SER A 175 -2.11 12.78 -48.00
N LYS A 176 -1.56 11.89 -47.18
CA LYS A 176 -2.08 11.59 -45.83
C LYS A 176 -1.06 11.98 -44.79
N LYS A 177 -1.45 12.88 -43.88
CA LYS A 177 -0.67 13.16 -42.68
C LYS A 177 -0.92 12.06 -41.66
N GLU A 178 0.14 11.40 -41.23
CA GLU A 178 0.09 10.47 -40.11
C GLU A 178 0.09 11.27 -38.81
N ASP A 179 -1.07 11.26 -38.15
CA ASP A 179 -1.23 11.86 -36.83
C ASP A 179 -0.87 10.82 -35.76
N ILE A 180 0.07 11.16 -34.89
CA ILE A 180 0.49 10.24 -33.83
C ILE A 180 -0.48 10.36 -32.64
N PRO A 181 -1.00 9.24 -32.12
CA PRO A 181 -1.92 9.28 -31.00
C PRO A 181 -1.23 9.91 -29.77
N ARG A 182 -1.80 11.01 -29.29
CA ARG A 182 -1.35 11.67 -28.06
C ARG A 182 -1.67 10.78 -26.85
N PRO A 183 -0.85 10.81 -25.79
CA PRO A 183 -1.19 10.15 -24.53
C PRO A 183 -2.55 10.61 -24.01
N TYR A 184 -3.33 9.69 -23.44
CA TYR A 184 -4.59 10.02 -22.79
C TYR A 184 -4.37 11.01 -21.63
N PRO A 185 -5.34 11.90 -21.35
CA PRO A 185 -5.24 12.84 -20.25
C PRO A 185 -5.16 12.09 -18.92
N ARG A 186 -4.34 12.62 -18.00
CA ARG A 186 -4.18 12.08 -16.65
C ARG A 186 -5.41 12.29 -15.78
N ILE A 187 -6.20 13.33 -16.09
CA ILE A 187 -7.47 13.66 -15.47
C ILE A 187 -8.58 12.99 -16.29
N THR A 188 -9.35 12.13 -15.66
CA THR A 188 -10.43 11.38 -16.31
C THR A 188 -11.76 12.14 -16.24
N GLU A 189 -12.78 11.67 -16.97
CA GLU A 189 -14.15 12.21 -16.82
C GLU A 189 -14.70 12.05 -15.41
N ALA A 190 -14.31 10.96 -14.72
CA ALA A 190 -14.71 10.70 -13.35
C ALA A 190 -14.10 11.70 -12.36
N ASP A 191 -12.90 12.21 -12.65
CA ASP A 191 -12.28 13.29 -11.88
C ASP A 191 -13.05 14.59 -12.07
N GLN A 192 -13.42 14.92 -13.31
CA GLN A 192 -14.18 16.13 -13.63
C GLN A 192 -15.58 16.12 -13.01
N LYS A 193 -16.26 14.96 -13.03
CA LYS A 193 -17.58 14.76 -12.44
C LYS A 193 -17.53 14.50 -10.92
N ASN A 194 -16.33 14.34 -10.35
CA ASN A 194 -16.09 13.90 -8.98
C ASN A 194 -16.90 12.64 -8.60
N ASP A 195 -16.91 11.64 -9.48
CA ASP A 195 -17.63 10.39 -9.24
C ASP A 195 -16.86 9.50 -8.25
N GLN A 196 -17.26 9.60 -6.98
CA GLN A 196 -16.69 8.85 -5.86
C GLN A 196 -17.00 7.34 -5.91
N LYS A 197 -17.83 6.85 -6.84
CA LYS A 197 -18.08 5.41 -7.00
C LYS A 197 -17.20 4.77 -8.06
N SER A 198 -16.62 5.56 -8.95
CA SER A 198 -15.75 5.06 -10.00
C SER A 198 -14.34 4.74 -9.48
N LEU A 199 -13.73 3.68 -10.03
CA LEU A 199 -12.32 3.35 -9.79
C LEU A 199 -11.35 4.15 -10.66
N ASN A 200 -11.86 4.71 -11.76
CA ASN A 200 -11.11 5.48 -12.75
C ASN A 200 -10.83 6.93 -12.30
N ARG A 201 -11.38 7.37 -11.16
CA ARG A 201 -11.05 8.65 -10.52
C ARG A 201 -9.67 8.59 -9.86
N LEU A 202 -8.89 9.66 -9.84
CA LEU A 202 -7.62 9.82 -9.13
C LEU A 202 -6.64 8.66 -9.41
N LEU A 203 -6.26 8.47 -10.67
CA LEU A 203 -5.39 7.38 -11.10
C LEU A 203 -3.99 7.41 -10.45
N SER A 204 -3.52 8.59 -10.04
CA SER A 204 -2.20 8.78 -9.40
C SER A 204 -2.19 8.51 -7.89
N ARG A 205 -3.37 8.25 -7.30
CA ARG A 205 -3.55 8.04 -5.85
C ARG A 205 -4.17 6.68 -5.57
N THR A 206 -3.96 6.19 -4.35
CA THR A 206 -4.58 4.99 -3.81
C THR A 206 -5.96 5.34 -3.32
N LEU A 207 -6.95 4.61 -3.83
CA LEU A 207 -8.32 4.70 -3.36
C LEU A 207 -8.62 3.57 -2.38
N TYR A 208 -9.41 3.87 -1.37
CA TYR A 208 -9.88 2.93 -0.37
C TYR A 208 -11.39 2.80 -0.44
N LEU A 209 -11.88 1.57 -0.34
CA LEU A 209 -13.31 1.30 -0.28
C LEU A 209 -13.86 1.65 1.10
N LEU A 210 -14.80 2.58 1.17
CA LEU A 210 -15.63 2.84 2.34
C LEU A 210 -17.06 2.41 2.08
N VAL A 211 -17.70 1.89 3.11
CA VAL A 211 -19.10 1.48 3.10
C VAL A 211 -19.89 2.24 4.16
N GLN A 212 -21.14 2.55 3.83
CA GLN A 212 -22.06 3.23 4.71
C GLN A 212 -23.01 2.23 5.39
N SER A 213 -22.99 2.22 6.72
CA SER A 213 -23.96 1.44 7.51
C SER A 213 -25.36 2.06 7.42
N LYS A 214 -26.43 1.32 7.76
CA LYS A 214 -27.80 1.87 7.83
C LYS A 214 -27.92 3.11 8.73
N GLU A 215 -27.14 3.13 9.80
CA GLU A 215 -27.03 4.24 10.75
C GLU A 215 -26.39 5.51 10.16
N GLY A 216 -25.92 5.47 8.90
CA GLY A 216 -25.26 6.57 8.23
C GLY A 216 -23.74 6.65 8.47
N ASN A 217 -23.22 5.82 9.38
CA ASN A 217 -21.80 5.77 9.74
C ASN A 217 -20.94 5.15 8.61
N TRP A 218 -19.91 5.88 8.18
CA TRP A 218 -18.91 5.39 7.23
C TRP A 218 -17.81 4.63 7.96
N LYS A 219 -17.47 3.44 7.43
CA LYS A 219 -16.38 2.60 7.94
C LYS A 219 -15.85 1.71 6.83
N PHE A 220 -14.72 1.04 7.09
CA PHE A 220 -14.31 -0.07 6.24
C PHE A 220 -15.29 -1.24 6.37
N PRO A 221 -15.41 -2.10 5.35
CA PRO A 221 -16.16 -3.35 5.46
C PRO A 221 -15.68 -4.16 6.67
N THR A 222 -16.60 -4.55 7.55
CA THR A 222 -16.30 -5.28 8.79
C THR A 222 -17.38 -6.31 9.07
N SER A 223 -16.99 -7.54 9.41
CA SER A 223 -17.90 -8.57 9.92
C SER A 223 -17.34 -9.24 11.18
N PRO A 224 -18.19 -9.82 12.05
CA PRO A 224 -17.73 -10.64 13.16
C PRO A 224 -17.06 -11.93 12.66
N VAL A 225 -16.01 -12.34 13.36
CA VAL A 225 -15.33 -13.61 13.10
C VAL A 225 -16.15 -14.75 13.70
N GLU A 226 -16.56 -15.68 12.85
CA GLU A 226 -17.34 -16.87 13.19
C GLU A 226 -16.46 -17.98 13.80
N THR A 227 -17.09 -18.97 14.44
CA THR A 227 -16.35 -20.07 15.05
C THR A 227 -15.76 -21.00 13.99
N GLY A 228 -14.44 -21.16 13.99
CA GLY A 228 -13.72 -22.07 13.09
C GLY A 228 -13.14 -21.42 11.83
N GLU A 229 -13.38 -20.13 11.59
CA GLU A 229 -12.72 -19.38 10.50
C GLU A 229 -11.46 -18.64 10.96
N THR A 230 -10.52 -18.44 10.04
CA THR A 230 -9.36 -17.57 10.29
C THR A 230 -9.73 -16.12 10.00
N LEU A 231 -8.99 -15.17 10.59
CA LEU A 231 -9.22 -13.73 10.36
C LEU A 231 -9.17 -13.36 8.86
N ARG A 232 -8.36 -14.07 8.06
CA ARG A 232 -8.29 -13.89 6.61
C ARG A 232 -9.54 -14.39 5.90
N LEU A 233 -10.00 -15.60 6.23
CA LEU A 233 -11.23 -16.15 5.63
C LEU A 233 -12.44 -15.29 5.99
N ALA A 234 -12.52 -14.84 7.25
CA ALA A 234 -13.52 -13.87 7.70
C ALA A 234 -13.47 -12.58 6.88
N ALA A 235 -12.27 -12.06 6.60
CA ALA A 235 -12.07 -10.87 5.77
C ALA A 235 -12.50 -11.09 4.30
N GLU A 236 -12.18 -12.24 3.71
CA GLU A 236 -12.60 -12.59 2.33
C GLU A 236 -14.13 -12.71 2.24
N ARG A 237 -14.76 -13.38 3.21
CA ARG A 237 -16.22 -13.45 3.36
C ARG A 237 -16.83 -12.07 3.55
N THR A 238 -16.24 -11.23 4.41
CA THR A 238 -16.68 -9.85 4.64
C THR A 238 -16.76 -9.05 3.35
N LEU A 239 -15.78 -9.18 2.45
CA LEU A 239 -15.80 -8.50 1.15
C LEU A 239 -16.94 -9.01 0.27
N ALA A 240 -17.10 -10.33 0.16
CA ALA A 240 -18.15 -10.94 -0.65
C ALA A 240 -19.55 -10.53 -0.15
N ASP A 241 -19.74 -10.52 1.16
CA ASP A 241 -21.00 -10.15 1.84
C ASP A 241 -21.35 -8.67 1.71
N SER A 242 -20.34 -7.80 1.73
CA SER A 242 -20.53 -6.34 1.76
C SER A 242 -20.58 -5.68 0.39
N ALA A 243 -19.69 -6.09 -0.51
CA ALA A 243 -19.42 -5.42 -1.79
C ALA A 243 -19.53 -6.37 -3.00
N GLY A 244 -20.00 -7.60 -2.78
CA GLY A 244 -20.26 -8.58 -3.82
C GLY A 244 -19.03 -9.32 -4.32
N VAL A 245 -19.27 -10.32 -5.16
CA VAL A 245 -18.24 -11.21 -5.73
C VAL A 245 -17.63 -10.68 -7.03
N ASN A 246 -18.20 -9.61 -7.61
CA ASN A 246 -17.77 -9.03 -8.89
C ASN A 246 -16.52 -8.14 -8.76
N MET A 247 -15.60 -8.50 -7.86
CA MET A 247 -14.32 -7.85 -7.66
C MET A 247 -13.20 -8.89 -7.65
N ASN A 248 -12.23 -8.73 -8.54
CA ASN A 248 -10.99 -9.49 -8.47
C ASN A 248 -10.11 -8.88 -7.37
N THR A 249 -10.15 -9.50 -6.19
CA THR A 249 -9.42 -9.04 -5.00
C THR A 249 -8.32 -10.00 -4.59
N TRP A 250 -7.22 -9.46 -4.10
CA TRP A 250 -6.08 -10.21 -3.62
C TRP A 250 -5.74 -9.76 -2.19
N MET A 251 -5.90 -10.66 -1.22
CA MET A 251 -5.46 -10.46 0.16
C MET A 251 -3.94 -10.54 0.25
N VAL A 252 -3.30 -9.49 0.78
CA VAL A 252 -1.84 -9.35 0.80
C VAL A 252 -1.17 -10.37 1.73
N GLY A 253 -1.82 -10.72 2.84
CA GLY A 253 -1.27 -11.66 3.82
C GLY A 253 -2.26 -12.00 4.94
N TYR A 254 -1.81 -12.78 5.91
CA TYR A 254 -2.61 -13.24 7.05
C TYR A 254 -2.52 -12.30 8.27
N HIS A 255 -1.57 -11.37 8.28
CA HIS A 255 -1.32 -10.48 9.41
C HIS A 255 -2.18 -9.21 9.29
N PRO A 256 -2.83 -8.76 10.37
CA PRO A 256 -3.54 -7.50 10.37
C PRO A 256 -2.56 -6.33 10.28
N VAL A 257 -2.88 -5.33 9.47
CA VAL A 257 -2.07 -4.11 9.28
C VAL A 257 -2.38 -3.02 10.31
N GLY A 258 -3.50 -3.18 11.01
CA GLY A 258 -3.96 -2.25 12.03
C GLY A 258 -5.14 -2.83 12.80
N TRP A 259 -5.54 -2.13 13.85
CA TRP A 259 -6.69 -2.51 14.65
C TRP A 259 -7.39 -1.29 15.20
N HIS A 260 -8.66 -1.45 15.56
CA HIS A 260 -9.46 -0.43 16.20
C HIS A 260 -10.35 -1.07 17.27
N GLN A 261 -10.47 -0.43 18.43
CA GLN A 261 -11.29 -0.91 19.53
C GLN A 261 -12.38 0.08 19.89
N PHE A 262 -13.60 -0.43 19.93
CA PHE A 262 -14.74 0.21 20.55
C PHE A 262 -14.96 -0.42 21.92
N ASN A 263 -14.83 0.38 22.97
CA ASN A 263 -15.22 -0.05 24.30
C ASN A 263 -16.73 0.08 24.44
N ALA A 264 -17.36 -0.92 25.06
CA ALA A 264 -18.76 -0.83 25.42
C ALA A 264 -18.99 0.40 26.32
N PRO A 265 -20.13 1.10 26.20
CA PRO A 265 -20.48 2.16 27.12
C PRO A 265 -20.45 1.60 28.55
N ARG A 266 -19.73 2.27 29.47
CA ARG A 266 -19.78 1.87 30.87
C ARG A 266 -21.24 2.00 31.34
N ALA A 267 -21.79 0.91 31.87
CA ALA A 267 -23.09 0.93 32.53
C ALA A 267 -23.12 2.07 33.56
N LYS A 268 -24.15 2.92 33.51
CA LYS A 268 -24.34 3.95 34.54
C LYS A 268 -24.56 3.22 35.88
N LYS A 269 -23.85 3.64 36.93
CA LYS A 269 -24.00 3.08 38.29
C LYS A 269 -25.46 3.23 38.72
N GLY A 270 -26.20 2.12 38.84
CA GLY A 270 -27.55 2.10 39.40
C GLY A 270 -28.54 1.15 38.74
N GLU A 271 -28.30 0.70 37.51
CA GLU A 271 -29.15 -0.33 36.88
C GLU A 271 -28.50 -1.70 37.04
N THR A 272 -29.22 -2.64 37.67
CA THR A 272 -29.04 -4.08 37.51
C THR A 272 -29.36 -4.47 36.07
N ALA A 273 -28.52 -4.02 35.14
CA ALA A 273 -28.60 -4.40 33.75
C ALA A 273 -27.50 -5.43 33.52
N GLN A 274 -27.93 -6.63 33.15
CA GLN A 274 -27.13 -7.59 32.42
C GLN A 274 -26.68 -6.90 31.11
N VAL A 275 -25.60 -6.13 31.19
CA VAL A 275 -25.05 -5.43 30.02
C VAL A 275 -24.24 -6.44 29.23
N ASP A 276 -24.94 -7.23 28.41
CA ASP A 276 -24.37 -8.09 27.37
C ASP A 276 -23.80 -7.27 26.19
N ALA A 277 -23.49 -5.98 26.39
CA ALA A 277 -22.83 -5.15 25.41
C ALA A 277 -21.32 -5.44 25.45
N SER A 278 -20.89 -6.46 24.71
CA SER A 278 -19.47 -6.72 24.49
C SER A 278 -18.84 -5.56 23.70
N GLY A 279 -17.61 -5.18 24.05
CA GLY A 279 -16.84 -4.25 23.23
C GLY A 279 -16.49 -4.88 21.88
N ASN A 280 -16.09 -4.07 20.90
CA ASN A 280 -15.69 -4.59 19.59
C ASN A 280 -14.21 -4.34 19.34
N LYS A 281 -13.48 -5.38 18.92
CA LYS A 281 -12.10 -5.28 18.43
C LYS A 281 -12.07 -5.63 16.96
N VAL A 282 -11.80 -4.64 16.12
CA VAL A 282 -11.71 -4.78 14.67
C VAL A 282 -10.25 -4.90 14.28
N PHE A 283 -9.88 -5.99 13.61
CA PHE A 283 -8.55 -6.18 13.04
C PHE A 283 -8.62 -6.01 11.52
N PHE A 284 -7.80 -5.12 10.98
CA PHE A 284 -7.83 -4.75 9.57
C PHE A 284 -6.83 -5.56 8.75
N LEU A 285 -7.30 -6.26 7.72
CA LEU A 285 -6.45 -6.89 6.71
C LEU A 285 -6.37 -6.03 5.45
N LYS A 286 -5.20 -6.04 4.82
CA LYS A 286 -4.97 -5.31 3.58
C LYS A 286 -5.32 -6.19 2.38
N SER A 287 -6.17 -5.66 1.52
CA SER A 287 -6.56 -6.28 0.25
C SER A 287 -6.33 -5.31 -0.91
N ARG A 288 -6.06 -5.86 -2.09
CA ARG A 288 -5.91 -5.08 -3.33
C ARG A 288 -6.96 -5.49 -4.34
N ILE A 289 -7.59 -4.51 -4.98
CA ILE A 289 -8.45 -4.76 -6.13
C ILE A 289 -7.61 -4.70 -7.42
N MET A 290 -7.78 -5.70 -8.28
CA MET A 290 -7.12 -5.79 -9.60
C MET A 290 -8.09 -5.50 -10.75
N GLY A 291 -9.39 -5.71 -10.53
CA GLY A 291 -10.45 -5.42 -11.48
C GLY A 291 -11.84 -5.68 -10.90
N GLY A 292 -12.88 -5.30 -11.63
CA GLY A 292 -14.26 -5.37 -11.17
C GLY A 292 -14.72 -4.12 -10.42
N GLN A 293 -15.90 -4.19 -9.80
CA GLN A 293 -16.51 -3.06 -9.09
C GLN A 293 -17.33 -3.59 -7.90
N ALA A 294 -17.43 -2.78 -6.85
CA ALA A 294 -18.30 -3.07 -5.72
C ALA A 294 -19.77 -2.99 -6.14
N ASP A 295 -20.52 -4.04 -5.82
CA ASP A 295 -21.96 -4.10 -6.02
C ASP A 295 -22.65 -4.38 -4.68
N LEU A 296 -23.58 -3.49 -4.30
CA LEU A 296 -24.33 -3.58 -3.04
C LEU A 296 -25.70 -4.25 -3.23
N SER A 297 -26.03 -4.73 -4.43
CA SER A 297 -27.33 -5.35 -4.72
C SER A 297 -27.60 -6.64 -3.93
N ILE A 298 -26.56 -7.45 -3.63
CA ILE A 298 -26.66 -8.76 -2.96
C ILE A 298 -26.27 -8.69 -1.46
N ASN A 299 -26.23 -7.49 -0.89
CA ASN A 299 -25.58 -7.27 0.39
C ASN A 299 -26.32 -7.88 1.61
N THR A 300 -25.65 -8.78 2.34
CA THR A 300 -26.15 -9.40 3.57
C THR A 300 -25.99 -8.50 4.81
N GLN A 301 -25.03 -7.57 4.77
CA GLN A 301 -24.72 -6.61 5.82
C GLN A 301 -25.55 -5.32 5.74
N ASN A 302 -26.56 -5.27 4.86
CA ASN A 302 -27.55 -4.21 4.87
C ASN A 302 -26.96 -2.80 4.64
N LEU A 303 -25.84 -2.68 3.91
CA LEU A 303 -25.16 -1.40 3.69
C LEU A 303 -25.92 -0.55 2.67
N LYS A 304 -25.90 0.77 2.87
CA LYS A 304 -26.69 1.72 2.07
C LYS A 304 -25.96 2.19 0.83
N ASP A 305 -24.68 2.49 0.97
CA ASP A 305 -23.87 3.10 -0.08
C ASP A 305 -22.39 2.73 0.07
N PHE A 306 -21.61 2.95 -0.98
CA PHE A 306 -20.16 2.78 -0.98
C PHE A 306 -19.46 3.89 -1.75
N LYS A 307 -18.20 4.13 -1.40
CA LYS A 307 -17.35 5.15 -2.04
C LYS A 307 -15.90 4.68 -2.10
N TRP A 308 -15.21 5.12 -3.14
CA TRP A 308 -13.77 5.00 -3.33
C TRP A 308 -13.09 6.34 -3.07
N LEU A 309 -12.36 6.42 -1.96
CA LEU A 309 -11.84 7.68 -1.44
C LEU A 309 -10.32 7.63 -1.25
N ALA A 310 -9.66 8.73 -1.56
CA ALA A 310 -8.23 8.89 -1.30
C ALA A 310 -7.98 9.15 0.19
N LYS A 311 -6.76 8.91 0.68
CA LYS A 311 -6.40 9.12 2.09
C LYS A 311 -6.75 10.51 2.63
N GLU A 312 -6.58 11.53 1.80
CA GLU A 312 -6.84 12.95 2.10
C GLU A 312 -8.34 13.25 2.32
N GLU A 313 -9.23 12.46 1.71
CA GLU A 313 -10.69 12.64 1.78
C GLU A 313 -11.32 11.88 2.95
N LEU A 314 -10.68 10.80 3.42
CA LEU A 314 -11.17 9.95 4.51
C LEU A 314 -11.53 10.70 5.82
N PRO A 315 -10.76 11.71 6.28
CA PRO A 315 -11.08 12.45 7.50
C PRO A 315 -12.44 13.15 7.47
N GLN A 316 -12.96 13.47 6.28
CA GLN A 316 -14.25 14.17 6.14
C GLN A 316 -15.43 13.21 6.39
N TYR A 317 -15.24 11.92 6.17
CA TYR A 317 -16.30 10.90 6.28
C TYR A 317 -16.20 10.06 7.54
N LEU A 318 -14.97 9.83 8.03
CA LEU A 318 -14.71 8.96 9.18
C LEU A 318 -14.70 9.75 10.49
N ASN A 319 -15.11 9.10 11.57
CA ASN A 319 -14.96 9.66 12.91
C ASN A 319 -13.46 9.91 13.21
N THR A 320 -13.14 11.05 13.80
CA THR A 320 -11.77 11.45 14.18
C THR A 320 -11.02 10.38 14.95
N GLN A 321 -11.67 9.72 15.92
CA GLN A 321 -11.04 8.65 16.72
C GLN A 321 -10.83 7.36 15.91
N TYR A 322 -11.71 7.10 14.95
CA TYR A 322 -11.52 5.98 14.04
C TYR A 322 -10.35 6.26 13.11
N TYR A 323 -10.33 7.44 12.47
CA TYR A 323 -9.27 7.88 11.56
C TYR A 323 -7.88 7.90 12.23
N SER A 324 -7.78 8.39 13.46
CA SER A 324 -6.51 8.46 14.20
C SER A 324 -5.85 7.09 14.39
N ASN A 325 -6.65 6.04 14.59
CA ASN A 325 -6.17 4.66 14.75
C ASN A 325 -5.76 4.03 13.42
N ILE A 326 -6.45 4.37 12.33
CA ILE A 326 -6.21 3.75 11.02
C ILE A 326 -5.20 4.51 10.13
N LYS A 327 -4.95 5.80 10.36
CA LYS A 327 -4.20 6.67 9.44
C LYS A 327 -2.82 6.13 9.05
N ASN A 328 -2.16 5.40 9.95
CA ASN A 328 -0.82 4.86 9.76
C ASN A 328 -0.80 3.60 8.89
N MET A 329 -1.92 2.89 8.74
CA MET A 329 -2.01 1.70 7.88
C MET A 329 -2.25 2.06 6.40
N LEU A 330 -2.63 3.31 6.14
CA LEU A 330 -2.95 3.85 4.82
C LEU A 330 -1.71 4.50 4.19
N ALA A 331 -1.42 4.14 2.95
CA ALA A 331 -0.40 4.80 2.15
C ALA A 331 -0.81 6.24 1.80
N ASP A 332 0.15 7.17 1.83
CA ASP A 332 -0.05 8.58 1.42
C ASP A 332 -0.36 8.73 -0.07
N ARG A 333 0.01 7.73 -0.86
CA ARG A 333 -0.25 7.62 -2.29
C ARG A 333 -0.78 6.27 -2.63
#